data_AF-A0A3M1Z7W2-F1
#
_entry.id   AF-A0A3M1Z7W2-F1
#
_cell.length_a   1.000
_cell.length_b   1.000
_cell.length_c   1.000
_cell.angle_alpha   90.00
_cell.angle_beta   90.00
_cell.angle_gamma   90.00
#
_symmetry.space_group_name_H-M   'P 1'
#
loop_
_entity.id
_entity.type
_entity.pdbx_description
1 polymer ?
#
loop_
_entity_poly.entity_id
_entity_poly.type
_entity_poly.pdbx_seq_one_letter_code
_entity_poly.pdbx_strand_id
1 'polypeptide(L)'
;MTVIIFRNGPLLLGKNQPDMLYENTLEFARNCDLNDPLRAMRNEFYFPQHNDKPVLYFCGNSLGLQPKGIAPALEFELDHWKKHGVEGHFRGKMPWMYYHKFLQEQSARLVGAKTEEVVVMNTLTTNLHLMMVSFYRPTANRFKIIMEGGAFPSDQYAVESQVRFHGFDPEK
;
A
#
# COMPACT_ATOMS: atom_id res chain seq x y z
N MET A 1 -4.42 -1.47 -2.33
CA MET A 1 -3.38 -0.41 -2.26
C MET A 1 -2.44 -0.62 -3.43
N THR A 2 -2.73 0.01 -4.56
CA THR A 2 -1.79 0.06 -5.70
C THR A 2 -0.84 1.22 -5.41
N VAL A 3 0.42 0.91 -5.12
CA VAL A 3 1.46 1.92 -4.99
C VAL A 3 1.98 2.21 -6.40
N ILE A 4 1.75 3.40 -6.91
CA ILE A 4 2.40 3.86 -8.15
C ILE A 4 3.83 4.27 -7.77
N ILE A 5 4.80 3.41 -8.08
CA ILE A 5 6.22 3.66 -7.83
C ILE A 5 6.84 4.19 -9.13
N PHE A 6 7.23 5.46 -9.15
CA PHE A 6 8.12 6.00 -10.18
C PHE A 6 9.56 5.68 -9.81
N ARG A 7 10.07 4.52 -10.26
CA ARG A 7 11.46 4.12 -10.02
C ARG A 7 12.37 4.70 -11.11
N ASN A 8 13.15 5.73 -10.77
CA ASN A 8 14.33 6.14 -11.55
C ASN A 8 15.59 5.57 -10.89
N GLY A 9 15.87 4.29 -11.14
CA GLY A 9 17.09 3.62 -10.68
C GLY A 9 17.17 2.19 -11.19
N PRO A 10 18.38 1.63 -11.38
CA PRO A 10 18.56 0.29 -11.94
C PRO A 10 17.82 -0.75 -11.08
N LEU A 11 17.20 -1.72 -11.76
CA LEU A 11 16.74 -2.94 -11.11
C LEU A 11 17.94 -3.63 -10.46
N LEU A 12 17.93 -3.74 -9.15
CA LEU A 12 18.76 -4.70 -8.42
C LEU A 12 18.17 -6.10 -8.66
N LEU A 13 18.31 -6.61 -9.88
CA LEU A 13 18.22 -8.04 -10.13
C LEU A 13 19.45 -8.65 -9.48
N GLY A 14 19.26 -9.33 -8.34
CA GLY A 14 20.33 -10.06 -7.66
C GLY A 14 20.98 -11.01 -8.66
N LYS A 15 22.22 -10.71 -9.05
CA LYS A 15 23.08 -11.67 -9.74
C LYS A 15 23.55 -12.67 -8.68
N ASN A 16 23.41 -13.96 -8.99
CA ASN A 16 23.84 -15.15 -8.23
C ASN A 16 22.79 -15.80 -7.33
N GLN A 17 21.70 -16.32 -7.92
CA GLN A 17 21.08 -17.54 -7.39
C GLN A 17 21.49 -18.71 -8.30
N PRO A 18 21.99 -19.84 -7.75
CA PRO A 18 22.23 -21.04 -8.55
C PRO A 18 20.90 -21.51 -9.17
N ASP A 19 20.96 -22.13 -10.35
CA ASP A 19 19.78 -22.69 -11.02
C ASP A 19 19.06 -23.65 -10.07
N MET A 20 17.96 -23.19 -9.49
CA MET A 20 17.14 -23.97 -8.57
C MET A 20 16.27 -24.91 -9.40
N LEU A 21 16.57 -26.21 -9.36
CA LEU A 21 15.69 -27.25 -9.90
C LEU A 21 14.45 -27.35 -9.01
N TYR A 22 13.28 -27.05 -9.59
CA TYR A 22 12.00 -27.16 -8.90
C TYR A 22 11.41 -28.57 -9.10
N GLU A 23 10.98 -29.20 -8.01
CA GLU A 23 10.34 -30.52 -8.04
C GLU A 23 8.89 -30.43 -7.55
N ASN A 24 7.97 -31.07 -8.27
CA ASN A 24 6.56 -31.17 -7.86
C ASN A 24 6.36 -32.31 -6.84
N THR A 25 7.05 -32.21 -5.70
CA THR A 25 6.99 -33.19 -4.61
C THR A 25 6.70 -32.50 -3.28
N LEU A 26 6.04 -33.22 -2.36
CA LEU A 26 5.76 -32.71 -1.02
C LEU A 26 7.06 -32.45 -0.22
N GLU A 27 8.09 -33.27 -0.45
CA GLU A 27 9.40 -33.14 0.20
C GLU A 27 10.07 -31.83 -0.21
N PHE A 28 10.08 -31.51 -1.50
CA PHE A 28 10.62 -30.24 -2.01
C PHE A 28 9.92 -29.04 -1.38
N ALA A 29 8.58 -29.02 -1.36
CA ALA A 29 7.80 -27.93 -0.76
C ALA A 29 8.11 -27.77 0.75
N ARG A 30 8.19 -28.87 1.50
CA ARG A 30 8.57 -28.84 2.92
C ARG A 30 9.99 -28.32 3.14
N ASN A 31 10.93 -28.68 2.28
CA ASN A 31 12.29 -28.18 2.36
C ASN A 31 12.36 -26.67 2.05
N CYS A 32 11.54 -26.17 1.12
CA CYS A 32 11.39 -24.73 0.89
C CYS A 32 10.83 -24.02 2.14
N ASP A 33 9.77 -24.54 2.76
CA ASP A 33 9.20 -23.97 3.99
C ASP A 33 10.21 -23.95 5.15
N LEU A 34 11.03 -25.00 5.28
CA LEU A 34 12.03 -25.10 6.35
C LEU A 34 13.17 -24.09 6.18
N ASN A 35 13.56 -23.80 4.94
CA ASN A 35 14.68 -22.91 4.62
C ASN A 35 14.24 -21.47 4.36
N ASP A 36 12.94 -21.15 4.41
CA ASP A 36 12.45 -19.78 4.26
C ASP A 36 12.86 -18.90 5.48
N PRO A 37 13.73 -17.88 5.29
CA PRO A 37 14.13 -17.00 6.38
C PRO A 37 12.96 -16.17 6.94
N LEU A 38 11.85 -16.05 6.20
CA LEU A 38 10.65 -15.31 6.61
C LEU A 38 9.56 -16.20 7.19
N ARG A 39 9.79 -17.52 7.34
CA ARG A 39 8.80 -18.48 7.84
C ARG A 39 8.10 -18.01 9.12
N ALA A 40 8.84 -17.40 10.04
CA ALA A 40 8.33 -16.90 11.31
C ALA A 40 7.26 -15.79 11.13
N MET A 41 7.33 -14.99 10.06
CA MET A 41 6.36 -13.92 9.77
C MET A 41 4.95 -14.43 9.60
N ARG A 42 4.76 -15.69 9.20
CA ARG A 42 3.42 -16.32 9.16
C ARG A 42 2.71 -16.24 10.51
N ASN A 43 3.46 -16.30 11.62
CA ASN A 43 2.89 -16.27 12.97
C ASN A 43 2.39 -14.88 13.37
N GLU A 44 2.70 -13.82 12.61
CA GLU A 44 2.27 -12.45 12.90
C GLU A 44 0.87 -12.13 12.36
N PHE A 45 0.19 -13.09 11.72
CA PHE A 45 -1.12 -12.89 11.10
C PHE A 45 -2.19 -13.85 11.61
N TYR A 46 -3.44 -13.40 11.59
CA TYR A 46 -4.59 -14.27 11.79
C TYR A 46 -4.99 -14.92 10.46
N PHE A 47 -5.06 -16.26 10.45
CA PHE A 47 -5.56 -17.02 9.31
C PHE A 47 -7.02 -17.41 9.54
N PRO A 48 -7.93 -17.16 8.56
CA PRO A 48 -9.29 -17.66 8.61
C PRO A 48 -9.31 -19.19 8.77
N GLN A 49 -10.34 -19.70 9.45
CA GLN A 49 -10.53 -21.13 9.67
C GLN A 49 -11.81 -21.62 8.99
N HIS A 50 -11.78 -22.86 8.51
CA HIS A 50 -12.93 -23.61 8.02
C HIS A 50 -12.89 -25.00 8.67
N ASN A 51 -13.94 -25.36 9.42
CA ASN A 51 -13.97 -26.59 10.25
C ASN A 51 -12.72 -26.74 11.11
N ASP A 52 -12.38 -25.68 11.86
CA ASP A 52 -11.21 -25.59 12.77
C ASP A 52 -9.84 -25.78 12.10
N LYS A 53 -9.76 -25.68 10.77
CA LYS A 53 -8.52 -25.78 9.99
C LYS A 53 -8.20 -24.46 9.31
N PRO A 54 -6.92 -24.00 9.33
CA PRO A 54 -6.51 -22.81 8.59
C PRO A 54 -6.79 -22.95 7.08
N VAL A 55 -7.33 -21.89 6.49
CA VAL A 55 -7.57 -21.80 5.05
C VAL A 55 -6.27 -21.49 4.31
N LEU A 56 -6.11 -22.06 3.12
CA LEU A 56 -5.11 -21.61 2.15
C LEU A 56 -5.56 -20.27 1.55
N TYR A 57 -5.03 -19.18 2.09
CA TYR A 57 -5.46 -17.84 1.75
C TYR A 57 -4.60 -17.22 0.64
N PHE A 58 -5.08 -17.29 -0.61
CA PHE A 58 -4.41 -16.75 -1.80
C PHE A 58 -5.08 -15.46 -2.34
N CYS A 59 -5.75 -14.70 -1.47
CA CYS A 59 -6.45 -13.46 -1.84
C CYS A 59 -5.84 -12.20 -1.20
N GLY A 60 -4.59 -12.30 -0.71
CA GLY A 60 -3.88 -11.21 -0.02
C GLY A 60 -3.66 -9.95 -0.85
N ASN A 61 -3.69 -10.07 -2.19
CA ASN A 61 -3.61 -8.95 -3.12
C ASN A 61 -4.86 -8.06 -3.11
N SER A 62 -6.02 -8.61 -2.74
CA SER A 62 -7.27 -7.86 -2.61
C SER A 62 -7.41 -7.31 -1.18
N LEU A 63 -7.34 -8.21 -0.19
CA LEU A 63 -7.40 -7.87 1.22
C LEU A 63 -6.34 -8.67 1.99
N GLY A 64 -5.40 -7.98 2.62
CA GLY A 64 -4.38 -8.61 3.44
C GLY A 64 -4.97 -9.27 4.69
N LEU A 65 -4.32 -10.32 5.18
CA LEU A 65 -4.64 -10.89 6.49
C LEU A 65 -4.39 -9.85 7.58
N GLN A 66 -5.20 -9.91 8.64
CA GLN A 66 -5.04 -9.01 9.79
C GLN A 66 -3.74 -9.34 10.55
N PRO A 67 -2.82 -8.38 10.72
CA PRO A 67 -1.67 -8.55 11.60
C PRO A 67 -2.13 -8.61 13.07
N LYS A 68 -1.54 -9.50 13.87
CA LYS A 68 -1.89 -9.66 15.29
C LYS A 68 -1.63 -8.39 16.12
N GLY A 69 -0.66 -7.59 15.71
CA GLY A 69 -0.31 -6.33 16.38
C GLY A 69 -1.34 -5.20 16.23
N ILE A 70 -2.35 -5.32 15.35
CA ILE A 70 -3.27 -4.19 15.10
C ILE A 70 -4.22 -3.92 16.27
N ALA A 71 -4.71 -4.97 16.95
CA ALA A 71 -5.64 -4.83 18.06
C ALA A 71 -5.01 -4.05 19.24
N PRO A 72 -3.83 -4.43 19.77
CA PRO A 72 -3.19 -3.66 20.84
C PRO A 72 -2.77 -2.25 20.41
N ALA A 73 -2.42 -2.04 19.13
CA ALA A 73 -2.11 -0.69 18.64
C ALA A 73 -3.35 0.22 18.63
N LEU A 74 -4.52 -0.32 18.26
CA LEU A 74 -5.77 0.42 18.29
C LEU A 74 -6.22 0.70 19.74
N GLU A 75 -6.16 -0.30 20.61
CA GLU A 75 -6.47 -0.15 22.03
C GLU A 75 -5.60 0.94 22.68
N PHE A 76 -4.30 0.99 22.34
CA PHE A 76 -3.40 2.03 22.81
C PHE A 76 -3.88 3.44 22.44
N GLU A 77 -4.31 3.67 21.19
CA GLU A 77 -4.81 4.98 20.75
C GLU A 77 -6.17 5.33 21.39
N LEU A 78 -7.05 4.34 21.58
CA LEU A 78 -8.33 4.53 22.27
C LEU A 78 -8.12 4.91 23.75
N ASP A 79 -7.21 4.24 24.44
CA ASP A 79 -6.83 4.57 25.81
C ASP A 79 -6.14 5.94 25.89
N HIS A 80 -5.31 6.28 24.90
CA HIS A 80 -4.69 7.59 24.81
C HIS A 80 -5.74 8.70 24.69
N TRP A 81 -6.73 8.51 23.82
CA TRP A 81 -7.84 9.44 23.66
C TRP A 81 -8.68 9.56 24.94
N LYS A 82 -9.06 8.43 25.55
CA LYS A 82 -9.80 8.39 26.81
C LYS A 82 -9.10 9.19 27.91
N LYS A 83 -7.76 9.13 27.97
CA LYS A 83 -6.96 9.78 29.01
C LYS A 83 -6.73 11.26 28.76
N HIS A 84 -6.50 11.67 27.51
CA HIS A 84 -5.99 13.01 27.19
C HIS A 84 -6.98 13.91 26.44
N GLY A 85 -8.04 13.35 25.85
CA GLY A 85 -8.96 14.12 25.02
C GLY A 85 -8.22 14.90 23.93
N VAL A 86 -8.52 16.20 23.82
CA VAL A 86 -7.87 17.10 22.85
C VAL A 86 -6.35 17.23 23.07
N GLU A 87 -5.85 17.04 24.29
CA GLU A 87 -4.41 17.11 24.56
C GLU A 87 -3.64 15.96 23.90
N GLY A 88 -4.32 14.89 23.45
CA GLY A 88 -3.72 13.79 22.68
C GLY A 88 -3.09 14.23 21.36
N HIS A 89 -3.46 15.42 20.85
CA HIS A 89 -2.76 16.01 19.70
C HIS A 89 -1.27 16.27 19.97
N PHE A 90 -0.87 16.50 21.23
CA PHE A 90 0.46 16.97 21.61
C PHE A 90 1.16 16.09 22.65
N ARG A 91 0.42 15.24 23.38
CA ARG A 91 0.95 14.38 24.45
C ARG A 91 1.17 12.94 23.96
N GLY A 92 1.85 12.14 24.79
CA GLY A 92 2.02 10.70 24.58
C GLY A 92 3.22 10.32 23.71
N LYS A 93 3.33 9.03 23.42
CA LYS A 93 4.39 8.49 22.56
C LYS A 93 4.15 8.78 21.08
N MET A 94 2.88 8.88 20.66
CA MET A 94 2.47 9.12 19.27
C MET A 94 1.48 10.30 19.18
N PRO A 95 1.91 11.53 19.48
CA PRO A 95 1.05 12.72 19.40
C PRO A 95 0.42 12.88 18.01
N TRP A 96 -0.90 13.03 17.96
CA TRP A 96 -1.65 12.93 16.69
C TRP A 96 -1.31 14.02 15.66
N MET A 97 -0.87 15.21 16.11
CA MET A 97 -0.47 16.28 15.19
C MET A 97 0.69 15.87 14.27
N TYR A 98 1.54 14.94 14.73
CA TYR A 98 2.71 14.48 14.00
C TYR A 98 2.54 13.09 13.38
N TYR A 99 1.33 12.53 13.40
CA TYR A 99 1.08 11.15 13.00
C TYR A 99 1.55 10.83 11.57
N HIS A 100 1.37 11.78 10.66
CA HIS A 100 1.82 11.67 9.27
C HIS A 100 3.33 11.45 9.12
N LYS A 101 4.15 11.77 10.14
CA LYS A 101 5.61 11.62 10.12
C LYS A 101 6.08 10.22 10.52
N PHE A 102 5.32 9.52 11.36
CA PHE A 102 5.79 8.26 11.99
C PHE A 102 5.99 7.10 11.01
N LEU A 103 5.39 7.20 9.81
CA LEU A 103 5.49 6.18 8.76
C LEU A 103 6.31 6.64 7.54
N GLN A 104 6.76 7.90 7.50
CA GLN A 104 7.39 8.45 6.28
C GLN A 104 8.64 7.68 5.88
N GLU A 105 9.55 7.42 6.82
CA GLU A 105 10.81 6.75 6.51
C GLU A 105 10.58 5.31 6.04
N GLN A 106 9.70 4.57 6.73
CA GLN A 106 9.35 3.20 6.39
C GLN A 106 8.67 3.13 5.01
N SER A 107 7.72 4.04 4.75
CA SER A 107 7.04 4.12 3.46
C SER A 107 7.99 4.54 2.33
N ALA A 108 8.87 5.50 2.57
CA ALA A 108 9.88 5.94 1.61
C ALA A 108 10.83 4.79 1.21
N ARG A 109 11.32 4.02 2.19
CA ARG A 109 12.12 2.82 1.92
C ARG A 109 11.35 1.77 1.11
N LEU A 110 10.07 1.56 1.41
CA LEU A 110 9.23 0.57 0.71
C LEU A 110 9.03 0.92 -0.77
N VAL A 111 8.85 2.21 -1.07
CA VAL A 111 8.59 2.68 -2.44
C VAL A 111 9.84 3.15 -3.18
N GLY A 112 11.00 3.20 -2.51
CA GLY A 112 12.27 3.63 -3.10
C GLY A 112 12.34 5.14 -3.38
N ALA A 113 11.72 5.96 -2.53
CA ALA A 113 11.71 7.42 -2.63
C ALA A 113 12.45 8.08 -1.44
N LYS A 114 12.64 9.40 -1.48
CA LYS A 114 13.11 10.17 -0.31
C LYS A 114 11.98 10.32 0.72
N THR A 115 12.35 10.53 1.98
CA THR A 115 11.40 10.72 3.08
C THR A 115 10.46 11.89 2.82
N GLU A 116 10.97 12.99 2.29
CA GLU A 116 10.21 14.20 1.94
C GLU A 116 9.31 14.06 0.69
N GLU A 117 9.45 12.97 -0.07
CA GLU A 117 8.64 12.69 -1.27
C GLU A 117 7.42 11.82 -0.97
N VAL A 118 7.24 11.35 0.29
CA VAL A 118 6.21 10.39 0.66
C VAL A 118 5.39 10.86 1.87
N VAL A 119 4.07 10.68 1.78
CA VAL A 119 3.13 10.93 2.88
C VAL A 119 2.03 9.86 2.88
N VAL A 120 1.66 9.38 4.07
CA VAL A 120 0.53 8.47 4.26
C VAL A 120 -0.72 9.29 4.60
N MET A 121 -1.68 9.34 3.69
CA MET A 121 -2.90 10.13 3.84
C MET A 121 -4.06 9.55 3.01
N ASN A 122 -5.30 9.82 3.43
CA ASN A 122 -6.55 9.52 2.73
C ASN A 122 -6.64 8.09 2.14
N THR A 123 -7.42 7.95 1.06
CA THR A 123 -7.53 6.75 0.24
C THR A 123 -6.77 6.94 -1.08
N LEU A 124 -6.56 5.84 -1.82
CA LEU A 124 -5.88 5.86 -3.12
C LEU A 124 -6.54 6.83 -4.12
N THR A 125 -7.84 6.68 -4.38
CA THR A 125 -8.57 7.50 -5.36
C THR A 125 -8.62 8.97 -4.94
N THR A 126 -8.75 9.27 -3.65
CA THR A 126 -8.66 10.65 -3.14
C THR A 126 -7.28 11.26 -3.43
N ASN A 127 -6.20 10.54 -3.17
CA ASN A 127 -4.85 11.05 -3.44
C ASN A 127 -4.60 11.22 -4.94
N LEU A 128 -5.15 10.34 -5.79
CA LEU A 128 -5.10 10.50 -7.24
C LEU A 128 -5.76 11.81 -7.68
N HIS A 129 -6.94 12.14 -7.14
CA HIS A 129 -7.57 13.43 -7.38
C HIS A 129 -6.71 14.62 -6.97
N LEU A 130 -6.13 14.58 -5.78
CA LEU A 130 -5.27 15.66 -5.28
C LEU A 130 -4.04 15.87 -6.17
N MET A 131 -3.44 14.78 -6.66
CA MET A 131 -2.36 14.84 -7.64
C MET A 131 -2.86 15.45 -8.96
N MET A 132 -3.99 14.99 -9.49
CA MET A 132 -4.52 15.46 -10.77
C MET A 132 -4.88 16.95 -10.72
N VAL A 133 -5.57 17.43 -9.69
CA VAL A 133 -5.88 18.87 -9.52
C VAL A 133 -4.60 19.72 -9.51
N SER A 134 -3.49 19.17 -8.99
CA SER A 134 -2.23 19.90 -8.89
C SER A 134 -1.41 19.88 -10.20
N PHE A 135 -1.36 18.72 -10.86
CA PHE A 135 -0.44 18.44 -11.98
C PHE A 135 -1.10 18.44 -13.36
N TYR A 136 -2.38 18.09 -13.47
CA TYR A 136 -3.12 18.16 -14.73
C TYR A 136 -3.58 19.61 -14.96
N ARG A 137 -2.78 20.35 -15.73
CA ARG A 137 -3.02 21.76 -16.07
C ARG A 137 -3.25 21.88 -17.58
N PRO A 138 -4.43 21.49 -18.07
CA PRO A 138 -4.67 21.38 -19.50
C PRO A 138 -4.64 22.74 -20.20
N THR A 139 -4.19 22.73 -21.45
CA THR A 139 -4.30 23.85 -22.39
C THR A 139 -5.01 23.38 -23.64
N ALA A 140 -5.45 24.29 -24.51
CA ALA A 140 -6.12 23.94 -25.77
C ALA A 140 -5.31 22.95 -26.63
N ASN A 141 -3.98 22.96 -26.56
CA ASN A 141 -3.11 22.08 -27.35
C ASN A 141 -2.54 20.88 -26.56
N ARG A 142 -2.73 20.84 -25.24
CA ARG A 142 -2.22 19.78 -24.35
C ARG A 142 -3.20 19.54 -23.22
N PHE A 143 -4.17 18.66 -23.47
CA PHE A 143 -5.25 18.35 -22.53
C PHE A 143 -5.51 16.85 -22.37
N LYS A 144 -4.89 16.00 -23.20
CA LYS A 144 -5.13 14.55 -23.16
C LYS A 144 -4.40 13.91 -21.97
N ILE A 145 -5.07 12.96 -21.33
CA ILE A 145 -4.50 12.06 -20.34
C ILE A 145 -4.45 10.67 -20.99
N ILE A 146 -3.32 9.98 -20.86
CA ILE A 146 -3.12 8.64 -21.41
C ILE A 146 -3.20 7.65 -20.26
N MET A 147 -3.98 6.58 -20.46
CA MET A 147 -4.21 5.50 -19.50
C MET A 147 -4.39 4.20 -20.27
N GLU A 148 -4.08 3.07 -19.64
CA GLU A 148 -4.29 1.75 -20.23
C GLU A 148 -5.78 1.43 -20.44
N GLY A 149 -6.06 0.67 -21.50
CA GLY A 149 -7.40 0.15 -21.73
C GLY A 149 -7.78 -0.87 -20.66
N GLY A 150 -8.95 -0.72 -20.04
CA GLY A 150 -9.41 -1.62 -18.98
C GLY A 150 -8.78 -1.37 -17.61
N ALA A 151 -8.24 -0.16 -17.37
CA ALA A 151 -7.81 0.29 -16.05
C ALA A 151 -8.89 0.07 -14.98
N PHE A 152 -8.50 0.05 -13.70
CA PHE A 152 -9.46 -0.16 -12.62
C PHE A 152 -10.55 0.94 -12.62
N PRO A 153 -11.84 0.63 -12.39
CA PRO A 153 -12.92 1.59 -12.60
C PRO A 153 -12.76 2.91 -11.82
N SER A 154 -12.24 2.88 -10.59
CA SER A 154 -12.05 4.12 -9.82
C SER A 154 -11.06 5.08 -10.48
N ASP A 155 -10.05 4.56 -11.15
CA ASP A 155 -8.98 5.33 -11.78
C ASP A 155 -9.51 5.97 -13.07
N GLN A 156 -10.32 5.22 -13.83
CA GLN A 156 -11.05 5.73 -14.98
C GLN A 156 -11.99 6.87 -14.59
N TYR A 157 -12.81 6.69 -13.56
CA TYR A 157 -13.73 7.74 -13.09
C TYR A 157 -12.96 8.95 -12.53
N ALA A 158 -11.83 8.72 -11.87
CA ALA A 158 -10.99 9.82 -11.38
C ALA A 158 -10.44 10.67 -12.53
N VAL A 159 -9.91 10.04 -13.58
CA VAL A 159 -9.42 10.72 -14.78
C VAL A 159 -10.57 11.44 -15.50
N GLU A 160 -11.68 10.74 -15.76
CA GLU A 160 -12.83 11.29 -16.49
C GLU A 160 -13.40 12.52 -15.79
N SER A 161 -13.62 12.44 -14.47
CA SER A 161 -14.13 13.57 -13.70
C SER A 161 -13.16 14.76 -13.66
N GLN A 162 -11.84 14.52 -13.69
CA GLN A 162 -10.84 15.60 -13.80
C GLN A 162 -10.83 16.25 -15.18
N VAL A 163 -11.01 15.50 -16.26
CA VAL A 163 -11.17 16.04 -17.63
C VAL A 163 -12.42 16.92 -17.69
N ARG A 164 -13.56 16.42 -17.20
CA ARG A 164 -14.82 17.18 -17.14
C ARG A 164 -14.72 18.42 -16.27
N PHE A 165 -14.06 18.32 -15.11
CA PHE A 165 -13.83 19.45 -14.18
C PHE A 165 -13.07 20.60 -14.86
N HIS A 166 -12.16 20.29 -15.78
CA HIS A 166 -11.42 21.29 -16.57
C HIS A 166 -12.12 21.70 -17.88
N GLY A 167 -13.38 21.27 -18.11
CA GLY A 167 -14.19 21.70 -19.25
C GLY A 167 -13.92 20.94 -20.56
N PHE A 168 -13.22 19.80 -20.50
CA PHE A 168 -12.96 18.97 -21.67
C PHE A 168 -13.92 17.78 -21.76
N ASP A 169 -14.04 17.22 -22.96
CA ASP A 169 -14.84 16.03 -23.25
C ASP A 169 -13.96 14.78 -23.18
N PRO A 170 -14.21 13.83 -22.26
CA PRO A 170 -13.41 12.61 -22.11
C PRO A 170 -13.36 11.72 -23.36
N GLU A 171 -14.32 11.86 -24.28
CA GLU A 171 -14.38 11.06 -25.51
C GLU A 171 -13.53 11.65 -26.68
N LYS A 172 -12.76 12.73 -26.46
CA LYS A 172 -11.99 13.46 -27.49
C LYS A 172 -10.48 13.52 -27.25
#